data_AF-A0AA90CM49-F1
#
_entry.id   AF-A0AA90CM49-F1
#
_cell.length_a   1.000
_cell.length_b   1.000
_cell.length_c   1.000
_cell.angle_alpha   90.00
_cell.angle_beta   90.00
_cell.angle_gamma   90.00
#
_symmetry.space_group_name_H-M   'P 1'
#
loop_
_entity.id
_entity.type
_entity.pdbx_description
1 polymer ?
#
loop_
_entity_poly.entity_id
_entity_poly.type
_entity_poly.pdbx_seq_one_letter_code
_entity_poly.pdbx_strand_id
1 'polypeptide(L)'
;MATELEIKLTLSEQSQAEALAWLLAQPEASEGPRKLLVNRYYDTPAAALNHARAALRVREVGGQYIQTLKTQGEFVDGAHRREEWEWEIPSADLDMSLLEQTPLNDQLDLSELKLAFETNFTRQIVMLSTVDSVIEVAVDFGEIAGGGGARPLHEVEFELKSGNSESLMIGAAALAREVPVFLNLVSKAEQGYHLAGIHRPTVGQNAGVLSVTEFLHQLSLTWLLREPVVFSTESLSEVQELAIEVGLQEVWDQLMPELIRGCHVADMVQNIPRMGELQLAIASAS
;
A
#
# COMPACT_ATOMS: atom_id res chain seq x y z
N MET A 1 5.35 16.87 14.01
CA MET A 1 4.43 16.20 13.07
C MET A 1 5.30 15.45 12.09
N ALA A 2 5.16 14.13 12.00
CA ALA A 2 6.00 13.30 11.14
C ALA A 2 5.35 13.18 9.76
N THR A 3 6.11 13.45 8.70
CA THR A 3 5.72 13.12 7.32
C THR A 3 6.22 11.72 7.03
N GLU A 4 5.32 10.78 6.73
CA GLU A 4 5.69 9.41 6.35
C GLU A 4 5.73 9.32 4.83
N LEU A 5 6.90 9.02 4.27
CA LEU A 5 7.09 8.73 2.85
C LEU A 5 7.33 7.23 2.70
N GLU A 6 6.40 6.54 2.03
CA GLU A 6 6.41 5.09 1.88
C GLU A 6 6.21 4.63 0.42
N ILE A 7 6.83 3.51 0.04
CA ILE A 7 6.53 2.75 -1.19
C ILE A 7 6.00 1.38 -0.79
N LYS A 8 4.91 0.95 -1.41
CA LYS A 8 4.21 -0.30 -1.10
C LYS A 8 4.24 -1.26 -2.29
N LEU A 9 4.79 -2.44 -2.06
CA LEU A 9 4.90 -3.50 -3.05
C LEU A 9 4.11 -4.72 -2.58
N THR A 10 3.18 -5.20 -3.40
CA THR A 10 2.49 -6.47 -3.19
C THR A 10 3.24 -7.60 -3.89
N LEU A 11 3.29 -8.78 -3.26
CA LEU A 11 4.03 -9.95 -3.75
C LEU A 11 3.16 -11.22 -3.68
N SER A 12 3.62 -12.28 -4.33
CA SER A 12 3.18 -13.64 -4.01
C SER A 12 3.86 -14.13 -2.71
N GLU A 13 3.34 -15.20 -2.10
CA GLU A 13 3.98 -15.84 -0.95
C GLU A 13 5.42 -16.28 -1.26
N GLN A 14 5.63 -16.88 -2.43
CA GLN A 14 6.97 -17.29 -2.87
C GLN A 14 7.90 -16.09 -3.02
N SER A 15 7.45 -15.06 -3.75
CA SER A 15 8.22 -13.84 -4.00
C SER A 15 8.53 -13.07 -2.71
N GLN A 16 7.68 -13.17 -1.69
CA GLN A 16 7.96 -12.58 -0.38
C GLN A 16 9.18 -13.22 0.31
N ALA A 17 9.30 -14.55 0.26
CA ALA A 17 10.45 -15.24 0.83
C ALA A 17 11.75 -14.87 0.07
N GLU A 18 11.66 -14.77 -1.26
CA GLU A 18 12.75 -14.30 -2.12
C GLU A 18 13.15 -12.85 -1.79
N ALA A 19 12.17 -11.96 -1.60
CA ALA A 19 12.39 -10.56 -1.24
C ALA A 19 13.11 -10.43 0.11
N LEU A 20 12.66 -11.15 1.14
CA LEU A 20 13.31 -11.09 2.45
C LEU A 20 14.77 -11.61 2.37
N ALA A 21 14.99 -12.73 1.68
CA ALA A 21 16.32 -13.30 1.50
C ALA A 21 17.25 -12.31 0.76
N TRP A 22 16.75 -11.68 -0.30
CA TRP A 22 17.49 -10.68 -1.06
C TRP A 22 17.80 -9.42 -0.22
N LEU A 23 16.82 -8.90 0.52
CA LEU A 23 16.99 -7.72 1.39
C LEU A 23 18.05 -7.96 2.46
N LEU A 24 18.03 -9.11 3.13
CA LEU A 24 19.00 -9.46 4.16
C LEU A 24 20.41 -9.70 3.61
N ALA A 25 20.55 -9.96 2.30
CA ALA A 25 21.84 -10.13 1.65
C ALA A 25 22.51 -8.81 1.25
N GLN A 26 21.81 -7.66 1.33
CA GLN A 26 22.39 -6.37 0.97
C GLN A 26 23.44 -5.93 2.01
N PRO A 27 24.55 -5.31 1.57
CA PRO A 27 25.64 -4.94 2.49
C PRO A 27 25.25 -3.87 3.52
N GLU A 28 24.29 -3.01 3.19
CA GLU A 28 23.72 -1.98 4.07
C GLU A 28 22.60 -2.50 4.98
N ALA A 29 22.21 -3.76 4.84
CA ALA A 29 21.09 -4.33 5.59
C ALA A 29 21.48 -4.74 7.01
N SER A 30 20.58 -4.48 7.95
CA SER A 30 20.59 -5.08 9.27
C SER A 30 19.22 -5.65 9.60
N GLU A 31 19.19 -6.88 10.10
CA GLU A 31 17.96 -7.55 10.49
C GLU A 31 17.39 -6.90 11.75
N GLY A 32 16.16 -6.40 11.63
CA GLY A 32 15.39 -5.83 12.72
C GLY A 32 14.52 -6.87 13.44
N PRO A 33 13.73 -6.44 14.44
CA PRO A 33 12.87 -7.35 15.18
C PRO A 33 11.70 -7.85 14.32
N ARG A 34 11.29 -9.09 14.61
CA ARG A 34 10.05 -9.67 14.11
C ARG A 34 8.90 -9.39 15.07
N LYS A 35 7.78 -8.87 14.56
CA LYS A 35 6.61 -8.48 15.37
C LYS A 35 5.35 -9.17 14.86
N LEU A 36 4.50 -9.66 15.76
CA LEU A 36 3.12 -10.02 15.46
C LEU A 36 2.25 -8.78 15.70
N LEU A 37 1.45 -8.40 14.70
CA LEU A 37 0.56 -7.27 14.74
C LEU A 37 -0.87 -7.74 14.49
N VAL A 38 -1.75 -7.49 15.46
CA VAL A 38 -3.20 -7.70 15.33
C VAL A 38 -3.84 -6.32 15.31
N ASN A 39 -4.42 -5.93 14.18
CA ASN A 39 -5.01 -4.60 14.01
C ASN A 39 -6.52 -4.76 13.84
N ARG A 40 -7.30 -4.14 14.72
CA ARG A 40 -8.76 -4.06 14.63
C ARG A 40 -9.16 -2.69 14.11
N TYR A 41 -9.80 -2.62 12.96
CA TYR A 41 -10.27 -1.38 12.36
C TYR A 41 -11.74 -1.17 12.70
N TYR A 42 -12.09 0.07 13.03
CA TYR A 42 -13.43 0.45 13.44
C TYR A 42 -13.99 1.52 12.52
N ASP A 43 -15.27 1.38 12.18
CA ASP A 43 -16.04 2.40 11.47
C ASP A 43 -17.52 2.25 11.84
N THR A 44 -18.34 3.21 11.45
CA THR A 44 -19.79 3.12 11.59
C THR A 44 -20.39 2.27 10.47
N PRO A 45 -21.62 1.75 10.62
CA PRO A 45 -22.31 1.05 9.54
C PRO A 45 -22.47 1.88 8.24
N ALA A 46 -22.40 3.21 8.36
CA ALA A 46 -22.46 4.15 7.23
C ALA A 46 -21.09 4.52 6.66
N ALA A 47 -20.01 3.86 7.12
CA ALA A 47 -18.63 4.10 6.68
C ALA A 47 -18.18 5.56 6.87
N ALA A 48 -18.57 6.20 7.98
CA ALA A 48 -18.36 7.63 8.20
C ALA A 48 -16.86 8.00 8.18
N LEU A 49 -16.01 7.20 8.83
CA LEU A 49 -14.56 7.43 8.82
C LEU A 49 -13.99 7.21 7.43
N ASN A 50 -14.33 6.11 6.76
CA ASN A 50 -13.86 5.84 5.41
C ASN A 50 -14.27 6.94 4.40
N HIS A 51 -15.51 7.45 4.47
CA HIS A 51 -15.97 8.57 3.64
C HIS A 51 -15.22 9.87 3.93
N ALA A 52 -14.88 10.11 5.19
CA ALA A 52 -13.99 11.19 5.61
C ALA A 52 -12.51 10.90 5.33
N ARG A 53 -12.20 9.76 4.69
CA ARG A 53 -10.84 9.27 4.40
C ARG A 53 -9.97 9.21 5.66
N ALA A 54 -10.59 8.81 6.76
CA ALA A 54 -9.96 8.55 8.04
C ALA A 54 -9.98 7.04 8.35
N ALA A 55 -9.03 6.59 9.16
CA ALA A 55 -8.94 5.22 9.63
C ALA A 55 -8.68 5.22 11.13
N LEU A 56 -9.56 4.53 11.87
CA LEU A 56 -9.42 4.27 13.29
C LEU A 56 -9.09 2.80 13.51
N ARG A 57 -8.04 2.53 14.28
CA ARG A 57 -7.69 1.16 14.67
C ARG A 57 -7.23 1.06 16.11
N VAL A 58 -7.36 -0.14 16.67
CA VAL A 58 -6.58 -0.60 17.82
C VAL A 58 -5.61 -1.66 17.35
N ARG A 59 -4.32 -1.46 17.62
CA ARG A 59 -3.25 -2.42 17.33
C ARG A 59 -2.78 -3.07 18.62
N GLU A 60 -2.75 -4.39 18.63
CA GLU A 60 -2.02 -5.18 19.63
C GLU A 60 -0.63 -5.55 19.09
N VAL A 61 0.41 -5.26 19.87
CA VAL A 61 1.79 -5.64 19.56
C VAL A 61 2.56 -5.87 20.86
N GLY A 62 3.17 -7.04 21.02
CA GLY A 62 3.98 -7.35 22.21
C GLY A 62 3.21 -7.25 23.55
N GLY A 63 1.89 -7.45 23.55
CA GLY A 63 1.02 -7.31 24.73
C GLY A 63 0.65 -5.86 25.07
N GLN A 64 1.01 -4.90 24.22
CA GLN A 64 0.60 -3.50 24.32
C GLN A 64 -0.52 -3.20 23.32
N TYR A 65 -1.39 -2.25 23.66
CA TYR A 65 -2.47 -1.78 22.80
C TYR A 65 -2.26 -0.32 22.43
N ILE A 66 -2.36 -0.01 21.15
CA ILE A 66 -2.20 1.34 20.60
C ILE A 66 -3.44 1.68 19.79
N GLN A 67 -4.17 2.72 20.20
CA GLN A 67 -5.23 3.32 19.40
C GLN A 67 -4.59 4.32 18.44
N THR A 68 -4.88 4.17 17.15
CA THR A 68 -4.41 5.11 16.12
C THR A 68 -5.60 5.68 15.37
N LEU A 69 -5.66 7.01 15.27
CA LEU A 69 -6.49 7.69 14.29
C LEU A 69 -5.59 8.30 13.22
N LYS A 70 -5.81 7.95 11.95
CA LYS A 70 -5.17 8.59 10.80
C LYS A 70 -6.23 9.32 9.98
N THR A 71 -6.01 10.57 9.61
CA THR A 71 -6.85 11.28 8.62
C THR A 71 -6.14 11.32 7.27
N GLN A 72 -6.87 11.70 6.21
CA GLN A 72 -6.22 11.93 4.93
C GLN A 72 -5.27 13.10 5.03
N GLY A 73 -4.09 12.93 4.43
CA GLY A 73 -3.20 14.03 4.12
C GLY A 73 -3.40 14.63 2.74
N GLU A 74 -3.11 15.93 2.62
CA GLU A 74 -2.97 16.59 1.31
C GLU A 74 -1.71 16.07 0.61
N PHE A 75 -1.78 15.87 -0.71
CA PHE A 75 -0.61 15.61 -1.55
C PHE A 75 0.02 16.95 -1.91
N VAL A 76 1.15 17.28 -1.28
CA VAL A 76 1.89 18.53 -1.52
C VAL A 76 3.33 18.16 -1.83
N ASP A 77 3.86 18.66 -2.95
CA ASP A 77 5.25 18.47 -3.39
C ASP A 77 5.70 17.00 -3.47
N GLY A 78 4.83 16.10 -3.94
CA GLY A 78 5.16 14.68 -4.11
C GLY A 78 5.01 13.82 -2.84
N ALA A 79 4.44 14.36 -1.75
CA ALA A 79 4.28 13.63 -0.49
C ALA A 79 2.89 13.81 0.14
N HIS A 80 2.40 12.78 0.83
CA HIS A 80 1.16 12.83 1.62
C HIS A 80 1.42 13.42 3.02
N ARG A 81 0.83 14.57 3.36
CA ARG A 81 0.89 15.16 4.72
C ARG A 81 -0.33 14.76 5.54
N ARG A 82 -0.31 13.62 6.23
CA ARG A 82 -1.41 13.16 7.10
C ARG A 82 -1.27 13.61 8.55
N GLU A 83 -2.40 13.90 9.20
CA GLU A 83 -2.42 13.97 10.66
C GLU A 83 -2.64 12.56 11.23
N GLU A 84 -1.84 12.23 12.23
CA GLU A 84 -1.86 10.94 12.90
C GLU A 84 -1.77 11.16 14.40
N TRP A 85 -2.67 10.51 15.12
CA TRP A 85 -2.69 10.47 16.57
C TRP A 85 -2.54 9.02 17.01
N GLU A 86 -1.56 8.77 17.88
CA GLU A 86 -1.33 7.48 18.50
C GLU A 86 -1.39 7.59 20.02
N TRP A 87 -2.14 6.70 20.64
CA TRP A 87 -2.29 6.64 22.09
C TRP A 87 -2.12 5.21 22.58
N GLU A 88 -1.26 5.02 23.58
CA GLU A 88 -1.25 3.78 24.34
C GLU A 88 -2.51 3.68 25.19
N ILE A 89 -3.23 2.57 25.07
CA ILE A 89 -4.48 2.29 25.81
C ILE A 89 -4.33 1.00 26.62
N PRO A 90 -5.07 0.84 27.73
CA PRO A 90 -4.86 -0.29 28.65
C PRO A 90 -5.42 -1.62 28.14
N SER A 91 -6.21 -1.63 27.06
CA SER A 91 -6.91 -2.81 26.56
C SER A 91 -7.17 -2.75 25.06
N ALA A 92 -7.75 -3.81 24.51
CA ALA A 92 -8.16 -3.88 23.11
C ALA A 92 -9.39 -3.02 22.74
N ASP A 93 -10.10 -2.49 23.73
CA ASP A 93 -11.31 -1.70 23.53
C ASP A 93 -10.97 -0.24 23.20
N LEU A 94 -11.71 0.36 22.27
CA LEU A 94 -11.55 1.78 21.92
C LEU A 94 -11.76 2.67 23.15
N ASP A 95 -10.87 3.64 23.34
CA ASP A 95 -11.08 4.76 24.25
C ASP A 95 -11.66 5.94 23.47
N MET A 96 -12.98 6.10 23.59
CA MET A 96 -13.74 7.14 22.90
C MET A 96 -13.37 8.55 23.36
N SER A 97 -12.89 8.71 24.61
CA SER A 97 -12.52 10.03 25.14
C SER A 97 -11.27 10.63 24.47
N LEU A 98 -10.47 9.79 23.82
CA LEU A 98 -9.32 10.23 23.02
C LEU A 98 -9.77 10.81 21.67
N LEU A 99 -10.87 10.31 21.11
CA LEU A 99 -11.42 10.81 19.85
C LEU A 99 -12.07 12.18 20.01
N GLU A 100 -12.65 12.46 21.19
CA GLU A 100 -13.23 13.77 21.54
C GLU A 100 -12.21 14.92 21.46
N GLN A 101 -10.91 14.61 21.53
CA GLN A 101 -9.82 15.59 21.44
C GLN A 101 -9.34 15.82 20.01
N THR A 102 -9.96 15.17 19.02
CA THR A 102 -9.58 15.24 17.60
C THR A 102 -10.57 16.08 16.80
N PRO A 103 -10.15 16.68 15.67
CA PRO A 103 -11.04 17.44 14.80
C PRO A 103 -12.25 16.64 14.26
N LEU A 104 -12.17 15.30 14.25
CA LEU A 104 -13.25 14.46 13.71
C LEU A 104 -14.48 14.38 14.61
N ASN A 105 -14.33 14.61 15.92
CA ASN A 105 -15.46 14.49 16.86
C ASN A 105 -16.61 15.45 16.53
N ASP A 106 -16.27 16.67 16.08
CA ASP A 106 -17.26 17.68 15.71
C ASP A 106 -17.79 17.50 14.28
N GLN A 107 -17.16 16.64 13.48
CA GLN A 107 -17.43 16.49 12.04
C GLN A 107 -18.20 15.22 11.70
N LEU A 108 -18.06 14.16 12.50
CA LEU A 108 -18.60 12.84 12.22
C LEU A 108 -19.39 12.31 13.43
N ASP A 109 -20.50 11.64 13.14
CA ASP A 109 -21.19 10.84 14.15
C ASP A 109 -20.43 9.52 14.35
N LEU A 110 -19.71 9.41 15.46
CA LEU A 110 -18.93 8.22 15.84
C LEU A 110 -19.62 7.37 16.91
N SER A 111 -20.92 7.58 17.15
CA SER A 111 -21.66 6.90 18.23
C SER A 111 -21.85 5.40 18.02
N GLU A 112 -21.81 4.92 16.76
CA GLU A 112 -22.03 3.51 16.40
C GLU A 112 -20.78 2.82 15.83
N LEU A 113 -19.59 3.17 16.32
CA LEU A 113 -18.37 2.47 15.91
C LEU A 113 -18.44 0.97 16.21
N LYS A 114 -18.15 0.16 15.19
CA LYS A 114 -18.11 -1.31 15.27
C LYS A 114 -16.84 -1.81 14.60
N LEU A 115 -16.41 -3.01 14.98
CA LEU A 115 -15.34 -3.70 14.28
C LEU A 115 -15.75 -3.88 12.80
N ALA A 116 -14.99 -3.26 11.90
CA ALA A 116 -15.21 -3.31 10.47
C ALA A 116 -14.46 -4.50 9.85
N PHE A 117 -13.17 -4.62 10.16
CA PHE A 117 -12.27 -5.67 9.69
C PHE A 117 -11.02 -5.73 10.57
N GLU A 118 -10.21 -6.76 10.38
CA GLU A 118 -8.90 -6.92 11.00
C GLU A 118 -7.79 -7.06 9.96
N THR A 119 -6.58 -6.61 10.30
CA THR A 119 -5.35 -6.92 9.56
C THR A 119 -4.36 -7.58 10.51
N ASN A 120 -4.11 -8.87 10.31
CA ASN A 120 -3.39 -9.73 11.25
C ASN A 120 -2.18 -10.31 10.54
N PHE A 121 -0.98 -9.83 10.89
CA PHE A 121 0.23 -10.18 10.16
C PHE A 121 1.47 -10.16 11.04
N THR A 122 2.47 -10.90 10.58
CA THR A 122 3.83 -10.84 11.11
C THR A 122 4.66 -9.92 10.23
N ARG A 123 5.29 -8.93 10.85
CA ARG A 123 6.24 -8.01 10.20
C ARG A 123 7.66 -8.43 10.53
N GLN A 124 8.47 -8.69 9.51
CA GLN A 124 9.92 -8.73 9.63
C GLN A 124 10.48 -7.37 9.22
N ILE A 125 11.25 -6.73 10.10
CA ILE A 125 11.91 -5.46 9.80
C ILE A 125 13.32 -5.74 9.24
N VAL A 126 13.69 -5.01 8.20
CA VAL A 126 15.07 -4.91 7.71
C VAL A 126 15.41 -3.42 7.60
N MET A 127 16.47 -2.98 8.27
CA MET A 127 16.94 -1.60 8.16
C MET A 127 18.01 -1.52 7.08
N LEU A 128 17.80 -0.68 6.06
CA LEU A 128 18.81 -0.35 5.05
C LEU A 128 19.43 1.00 5.40
N SER A 129 20.70 1.00 5.78
CA SER A 129 21.40 2.20 6.25
C SER A 129 22.56 2.56 5.32
N THR A 130 22.40 3.63 4.56
CA THR A 130 23.45 4.19 3.73
C THR A 130 24.07 5.42 4.39
N VAL A 131 25.04 6.06 3.73
CA VAL A 131 25.62 7.33 4.21
C VAL A 131 24.58 8.47 4.18
N ASP A 132 23.63 8.42 3.24
CA ASP A 132 22.72 9.53 2.95
C ASP A 132 21.29 9.30 3.47
N SER A 133 20.93 8.07 3.82
CA SER A 133 19.56 7.72 4.21
C SER A 133 19.47 6.47 5.09
N VAL A 134 18.39 6.43 5.87
CA VAL A 134 17.95 5.27 6.65
C VAL A 134 16.54 4.92 6.21
N ILE A 135 16.37 3.69 5.72
CA ILE A 135 15.09 3.16 5.26
C ILE A 135 14.72 1.97 6.15
N GLU A 136 13.51 1.98 6.69
CA GLU A 136 12.91 0.80 7.30
C GLU A 136 12.16 0.04 6.20
N VAL A 137 12.52 -1.23 5.99
CA VAL A 137 11.80 -2.13 5.10
C VAL A 137 11.00 -3.10 5.94
N ALA A 138 9.68 -3.05 5.82
CA ALA A 138 8.76 -3.93 6.50
C ALA A 138 8.26 -5.02 5.55
N VAL A 139 8.60 -6.27 5.84
CA VAL A 139 8.12 -7.45 5.11
C VAL A 139 6.96 -8.07 5.90
N ASP A 140 5.74 -7.92 5.40
CA ASP A 140 4.49 -8.29 6.08
C ASP A 140 3.88 -9.56 5.51
N PHE A 141 3.72 -10.60 6.32
CA PHE A 141 3.05 -11.86 5.97
C PHE A 141 1.87 -12.12 6.92
N GLY A 142 0.67 -12.32 6.37
CA GLY A 142 -0.51 -12.67 7.17
C GLY A 142 -1.79 -12.59 6.36
N GLU A 143 -2.83 -12.02 6.96
CA GLU A 143 -4.14 -11.89 6.33
C GLU A 143 -4.89 -10.61 6.72
N ILE A 144 -5.84 -10.26 5.88
CA ILE A 144 -6.88 -9.28 6.14
C ILE A 144 -8.19 -10.06 6.26
N ALA A 145 -8.94 -9.84 7.34
CA ALA A 145 -10.19 -10.55 7.62
C ALA A 145 -11.34 -9.57 7.83
N GLY A 146 -12.49 -9.79 7.18
CA GLY A 146 -13.64 -8.88 7.24
C GLY A 146 -14.82 -9.44 6.47
N GLY A 147 -16.05 -9.04 6.82
CA GLY A 147 -17.25 -9.43 6.06
C GLY A 147 -17.51 -10.94 5.98
N GLY A 148 -16.94 -11.73 6.91
CA GLY A 148 -17.02 -13.19 6.91
C GLY A 148 -16.00 -13.90 5.98
N GLY A 149 -15.07 -13.16 5.37
CA GLY A 149 -13.98 -13.69 4.55
C GLY A 149 -12.60 -13.27 5.03
N ALA A 150 -11.57 -13.87 4.42
CA ALA A 150 -10.16 -13.53 4.64
C ALA A 150 -9.40 -13.49 3.30
N ARG A 151 -8.38 -12.64 3.22
CA ARG A 151 -7.48 -12.50 2.07
C ARG A 151 -6.02 -12.55 2.56
N PRO A 152 -5.13 -13.32 1.92
CA PRO A 152 -3.71 -13.29 2.22
C PRO A 152 -3.11 -11.90 2.03
N LEU A 153 -2.16 -11.55 2.89
CA LEU A 153 -1.40 -10.30 2.89
C LEU A 153 0.09 -10.64 2.75
N HIS A 154 0.67 -10.25 1.62
CA HIS A 154 2.09 -10.39 1.31
C HIS A 154 2.57 -9.06 0.74
N GLU A 155 3.33 -8.32 1.55
CA GLU A 155 3.68 -6.95 1.24
C GLU A 155 5.10 -6.62 1.70
N VAL A 156 5.76 -5.76 0.94
CA VAL A 156 7.00 -5.09 1.34
C VAL A 156 6.74 -3.58 1.29
N GLU A 157 6.89 -2.91 2.43
CA GLU A 157 6.81 -1.46 2.55
C GLU A 157 8.23 -0.90 2.77
N PHE A 158 8.63 0.09 1.98
CA PHE A 158 9.85 0.87 2.20
C PHE A 158 9.45 2.21 2.81
N GLU A 159 9.93 2.55 4.00
CA GLU A 159 9.62 3.80 4.69
C GLU A 159 10.90 4.60 4.98
N LEU A 160 10.93 5.89 4.61
CA LEU A 160 12.08 6.74 4.87
C LEU A 160 12.06 7.21 6.32
N LYS A 161 13.06 6.80 7.11
CA LYS A 161 13.20 7.26 8.50
C LYS A 161 13.98 8.57 8.59
N SER A 162 14.98 8.74 7.72
CA SER A 162 15.75 9.97 7.59
C SER A 162 16.56 10.00 6.30
N GLY A 163 16.90 11.19 5.79
CA GLY A 163 17.82 11.37 4.66
C GLY A 163 17.14 11.71 3.34
N ASN A 164 17.75 11.30 2.22
CA ASN A 164 17.24 11.57 0.88
C ASN A 164 16.06 10.65 0.52
N SER A 165 14.92 11.23 0.13
CA SER A 165 13.72 10.52 -0.33
C SER A 165 13.92 9.70 -1.59
N GLU A 166 14.84 10.10 -2.48
CA GLU A 166 15.16 9.34 -3.71
C GLU A 166 15.68 7.93 -3.39
N SER A 167 16.26 7.72 -2.21
CA SER A 167 16.75 6.41 -1.78
C SER A 167 15.63 5.37 -1.68
N LEU A 168 14.38 5.77 -1.43
CA LEU A 168 13.25 4.84 -1.42
C LEU A 168 13.03 4.20 -2.79
N MET A 169 12.98 5.02 -3.83
CA MET A 169 12.76 4.55 -5.19
C MET A 169 13.93 3.68 -5.66
N ILE A 170 15.16 4.05 -5.31
CA ILE A 170 16.36 3.25 -5.59
C ILE A 170 16.25 1.86 -4.95
N GLY A 171 15.93 1.79 -3.65
CA GLY A 171 15.80 0.53 -2.92
C GLY A 171 14.66 -0.35 -3.44
N ALA A 172 13.48 0.23 -3.65
CA ALA A 172 12.32 -0.48 -4.19
C ALA A 172 12.58 -0.99 -5.63
N ALA A 173 13.21 -0.18 -6.48
CA ALA A 173 13.54 -0.59 -7.85
C ALA A 173 14.62 -1.66 -7.89
N ALA A 174 15.59 -1.64 -6.96
CA ALA A 174 16.59 -2.69 -6.84
C ALA A 174 15.94 -4.04 -6.49
N LEU A 175 14.99 -4.06 -5.55
CA LEU A 175 14.22 -5.26 -5.24
C LEU A 175 13.38 -5.73 -6.45
N ALA A 176 12.70 -4.81 -7.13
CA ALA A 176 11.81 -5.12 -8.25
C ALA A 176 12.50 -5.70 -9.49
N ARG A 177 13.82 -5.53 -9.61
CA ARG A 177 14.63 -6.19 -10.65
C ARG A 177 14.84 -7.67 -10.41
N GLU A 178 14.85 -8.06 -9.14
CA GLU A 178 15.27 -9.38 -8.69
C GLU A 178 14.07 -10.24 -8.26
N VAL A 179 12.96 -9.60 -7.88
CA VAL A 179 11.77 -10.27 -7.37
C VAL A 179 10.52 -9.75 -8.05
N PRO A 180 9.58 -10.62 -8.47
CA PRO A 180 8.27 -10.20 -8.95
C PRO A 180 7.50 -9.42 -7.88
N VAL A 181 7.21 -8.16 -8.18
CA VAL A 181 6.47 -7.25 -7.29
C VAL A 181 5.44 -6.45 -8.08
N PHE A 182 4.42 -5.97 -7.37
CA PHE A 182 3.40 -5.06 -7.89
C PHE A 182 3.40 -3.78 -7.06
N LEU A 183 3.67 -2.63 -7.69
CA LEU A 183 3.50 -1.33 -7.05
C LEU A 183 2.01 -1.11 -6.81
N ASN A 184 1.61 -1.07 -5.54
CA ASN A 184 0.21 -1.06 -5.14
C ASN A 184 -0.12 0.21 -4.35
N LEU A 185 -1.04 1.00 -4.88
CA LEU A 185 -1.49 2.24 -4.25
C LEU A 185 -2.66 2.02 -3.27
N VAL A 186 -3.22 0.80 -3.22
CA VAL A 186 -4.30 0.45 -2.28
C VAL A 186 -3.71 0.04 -0.94
N SER A 187 -4.09 0.77 0.11
CA SER A 187 -3.69 0.50 1.49
C SER A 187 -4.34 -0.77 2.07
N LYS A 188 -3.73 -1.31 3.14
CA LYS A 188 -4.33 -2.41 3.93
C LYS A 188 -5.74 -2.07 4.45
N ALA A 189 -6.00 -0.79 4.76
CA ALA A 189 -7.31 -0.33 5.21
C ALA A 189 -8.34 -0.38 4.07
N GLU A 190 -8.00 0.11 2.87
CA GLU A 190 -8.88 0.02 1.70
C GLU A 190 -9.17 -1.42 1.30
N GLN A 191 -8.16 -2.30 1.38
CA GLN A 191 -8.36 -3.74 1.20
C GLN A 191 -9.37 -4.31 2.21
N GLY A 192 -9.24 -3.92 3.49
CA GLY A 192 -10.15 -4.34 4.56
C GLY A 192 -11.58 -3.84 4.39
N TYR A 193 -11.76 -2.55 4.07
CA TYR A 193 -13.10 -1.99 3.80
C TYR A 193 -13.78 -2.67 2.61
N HIS A 194 -13.01 -2.97 1.56
CA HIS A 194 -13.52 -3.73 0.42
C HIS A 194 -13.93 -5.14 0.80
N LEU A 195 -13.06 -5.87 1.52
CA LEU A 195 -13.34 -7.23 1.98
C LEU A 195 -14.55 -7.29 2.91
N ALA A 196 -14.73 -6.28 3.76
CA ALA A 196 -15.86 -6.16 4.67
C ALA A 196 -17.19 -5.82 3.96
N GLY A 197 -17.16 -5.49 2.66
CA GLY A 197 -18.34 -5.05 1.91
C GLY A 197 -18.84 -3.65 2.29
N ILE A 198 -18.03 -2.88 3.02
CA ILE A 198 -18.37 -1.53 3.52
C ILE A 198 -18.13 -0.48 2.43
N HIS A 199 -17.07 -0.64 1.65
CA HIS A 199 -16.73 0.26 0.56
C HIS A 199 -16.32 -0.50 -0.68
N ARG A 200 -16.76 -0.04 -1.86
CA ARG A 200 -16.26 -0.51 -3.14
C ARG A 200 -15.73 0.69 -3.91
N PRO A 201 -14.42 0.76 -4.21
CA PRO A 201 -13.89 1.85 -5.01
C PRO A 201 -14.43 1.77 -6.44
N THR A 202 -14.51 2.93 -7.09
CA THR A 202 -14.87 3.02 -8.51
C THR A 202 -13.61 3.12 -9.35
N VAL A 203 -13.47 2.27 -10.35
CA VAL A 203 -12.42 2.40 -11.37
C VAL A 203 -12.86 3.46 -12.37
N GLY A 204 -12.00 4.46 -12.62
CA GLY A 204 -12.32 5.56 -13.54
C GLY A 204 -12.57 5.04 -14.95
N GLN A 205 -13.65 5.50 -15.60
CA GLN A 205 -13.87 5.29 -17.03
C GLN A 205 -13.27 6.47 -17.78
N ASN A 206 -12.01 6.35 -18.19
CA ASN A 206 -11.33 7.44 -18.87
C ASN A 206 -11.56 7.34 -20.39
N ALA A 207 -12.06 8.43 -20.98
CA ALA A 207 -12.30 8.56 -22.42
C ALA A 207 -11.08 9.13 -23.19
N GLY A 208 -9.93 9.27 -22.52
CA GLY A 208 -8.72 9.91 -23.05
C GLY A 208 -7.43 9.27 -22.52
N VAL A 209 -6.31 9.93 -22.83
CA VAL A 209 -4.96 9.50 -22.40
C VAL A 209 -4.87 9.53 -20.88
N LEU A 210 -4.35 8.45 -20.29
CA LEU A 210 -4.10 8.31 -18.86
C LEU A 210 -2.76 8.93 -18.50
N SER A 211 -2.76 9.74 -17.44
CA SER A 211 -1.50 10.01 -16.73
C SER A 211 -0.96 8.74 -16.08
N VAL A 212 0.35 8.73 -15.80
CA VAL A 212 1.01 7.61 -15.09
C VAL A 212 0.35 7.31 -13.75
N THR A 213 -0.03 8.35 -13.00
CA THR A 213 -0.70 8.20 -11.71
C THR A 213 -2.07 7.53 -11.86
N GLU A 214 -2.87 7.94 -12.85
CA GLU A 214 -4.17 7.31 -13.12
C GLU A 214 -4.01 5.86 -13.56
N PHE A 215 -3.04 5.56 -14.41
CA PHE A 215 -2.74 4.21 -14.85
C PHE A 215 -2.41 3.28 -13.67
N LEU A 216 -1.46 3.68 -12.81
CA LEU A 216 -1.07 2.90 -11.62
C LEU A 216 -2.21 2.74 -10.61
N HIS A 217 -3.01 3.80 -10.43
CA HIS A 217 -4.17 3.75 -9.54
C HIS A 217 -5.25 2.81 -10.08
N GLN A 218 -5.58 2.86 -11.38
CA GLN A 218 -6.54 1.94 -11.98
C GLN A 218 -6.07 0.49 -11.94
N LEU A 219 -4.78 0.22 -12.15
CA LEU A 219 -4.20 -1.12 -11.92
C LEU A 219 -4.39 -1.58 -10.46
N SER A 220 -4.12 -0.70 -9.49
CA SER A 220 -4.25 -1.04 -8.07
C SER A 220 -5.71 -1.32 -7.67
N LEU A 221 -6.66 -0.56 -8.21
CA LEU A 221 -8.09 -0.77 -7.95
C LEU A 221 -8.63 -2.05 -8.61
N THR A 222 -8.26 -2.33 -9.86
CA THR A 222 -8.66 -3.57 -10.55
C THR A 222 -8.04 -4.82 -9.88
N TRP A 223 -6.80 -4.72 -9.39
CA TRP A 223 -6.17 -5.73 -8.54
C TRP A 223 -6.96 -5.97 -7.24
N LEU A 224 -7.44 -4.90 -6.59
CA LEU A 224 -8.23 -5.01 -5.37
C LEU A 224 -9.55 -5.74 -5.65
N LEU A 225 -10.28 -5.28 -6.67
CA LEU A 225 -11.59 -5.79 -7.08
C LEU A 225 -11.55 -7.19 -7.71
N ARG A 226 -10.36 -7.68 -8.05
CA ARG A 226 -10.15 -8.92 -8.83
C ARG A 226 -10.92 -8.90 -10.15
N GLU A 227 -10.92 -7.73 -10.79
CA GLU A 227 -11.55 -7.51 -12.09
C GLU A 227 -10.47 -7.44 -13.18
N PRO A 228 -10.80 -7.78 -14.44
CA PRO A 228 -9.89 -7.62 -15.55
C PRO A 228 -9.63 -6.13 -15.81
N VAL A 229 -8.40 -5.81 -16.22
CA VAL A 229 -8.02 -4.45 -16.62
C VAL A 229 -8.52 -4.17 -18.02
N VAL A 230 -9.22 -3.06 -18.25
CA VAL A 230 -9.73 -2.70 -19.58
C VAL A 230 -9.20 -1.33 -19.98
N PHE A 231 -8.07 -1.32 -20.67
CA PHE A 231 -7.50 -0.11 -21.28
C PHE A 231 -7.64 -0.14 -22.80
N SER A 232 -7.69 1.05 -23.42
CA SER A 232 -7.54 1.19 -24.87
C SER A 232 -6.09 1.53 -25.22
N THR A 233 -5.65 1.19 -26.43
CA THR A 233 -4.29 1.55 -26.89
C THR A 233 -4.07 3.06 -26.83
N GLU A 234 -5.08 3.86 -27.20
CA GLU A 234 -5.00 5.33 -27.17
C GLU A 234 -4.84 5.86 -25.74
N SER A 235 -5.48 5.20 -24.76
CA SER A 235 -5.40 5.63 -23.36
C SER A 235 -3.99 5.46 -22.76
N LEU A 236 -3.14 4.64 -23.36
CA LEU A 236 -1.83 4.24 -22.82
C LEU A 236 -0.64 4.92 -23.51
N SER A 237 -0.86 5.91 -24.39
CA SER A 237 0.23 6.51 -25.17
C SER A 237 1.29 7.21 -24.30
N GLU A 238 0.89 7.94 -23.27
CA GLU A 238 1.81 8.62 -22.35
C GLU A 238 2.67 7.60 -21.56
N VAL A 239 2.03 6.55 -21.04
CA VAL A 239 2.72 5.47 -20.32
C VAL A 239 3.70 4.73 -21.23
N GLN A 240 3.32 4.52 -22.49
CA GLN A 240 4.18 3.89 -23.50
C GLN A 240 5.42 4.75 -23.81
N GLU A 241 5.24 6.05 -24.03
CA GLU A 241 6.36 6.98 -24.28
C GLU A 241 7.33 6.96 -23.11
N LEU A 242 6.83 7.05 -21.88
CA LEU A 242 7.66 7.02 -20.70
C LEU A 242 8.37 5.67 -20.51
N ALA A 243 7.71 4.54 -20.80
CA ALA A 243 8.34 3.23 -20.76
C ALA A 243 9.54 3.12 -21.72
N ILE A 244 9.49 3.79 -22.86
CA ILE A 244 10.60 3.89 -23.82
C ILE A 244 11.71 4.78 -23.26
N GLU A 245 11.36 5.95 -22.71
CA GLU A 245 12.32 6.91 -22.14
C GLU A 245 13.13 6.32 -20.98
N VAL A 246 12.48 5.53 -20.10
CA VAL A 246 13.14 4.83 -18.99
C VAL A 246 13.84 3.53 -19.41
N GLY A 247 13.80 3.18 -20.71
CA GLY A 247 14.52 2.03 -21.28
C GLY A 247 13.88 0.67 -20.98
N LEU A 248 12.60 0.61 -20.64
CA LEU A 248 11.86 -0.61 -20.31
C LEU A 248 10.81 -0.99 -21.37
N GLN A 249 11.05 -0.60 -22.63
CA GLN A 249 10.19 -0.92 -23.76
C GLN A 249 9.92 -2.43 -23.89
N GLU A 250 10.92 -3.29 -23.65
CA GLU A 250 10.74 -4.75 -23.74
C GLU A 250 9.70 -5.28 -22.74
N VAL A 251 9.68 -4.72 -21.51
CA VAL A 251 8.70 -5.09 -20.49
C VAL A 251 7.32 -4.56 -20.89
N TRP A 252 7.26 -3.34 -21.41
CA TRP A 252 6.03 -2.74 -21.91
C TRP A 252 5.41 -3.52 -23.08
N ASP A 253 6.21 -3.97 -24.04
CA ASP A 253 5.74 -4.74 -25.19
C ASP A 253 5.13 -6.10 -24.77
N GLN A 254 5.53 -6.64 -23.62
CA GLN A 254 4.90 -7.82 -23.00
C GLN A 254 3.61 -7.47 -22.25
N LEU A 255 3.58 -6.32 -21.57
CA LEU A 255 2.47 -5.90 -20.72
C LEU A 255 1.27 -5.35 -21.52
N MET A 256 1.54 -4.52 -22.53
CA MET A 256 0.53 -3.83 -23.34
C MET A 256 -0.55 -4.77 -23.91
N PRO A 257 -0.22 -5.94 -24.50
CA PRO A 257 -1.25 -6.86 -25.00
C PRO A 257 -2.18 -7.38 -23.91
N GLU A 258 -1.66 -7.63 -22.70
CA GLU A 258 -2.44 -8.16 -21.57
C GLU A 258 -3.38 -7.09 -20.99
N LEU A 259 -2.91 -5.83 -20.95
CA LEU A 259 -3.69 -4.65 -20.56
C LEU A 259 -4.88 -4.37 -21.49
N ILE A 260 -4.72 -4.62 -22.79
CA ILE A 260 -5.78 -4.43 -23.80
C ILE A 260 -6.76 -5.60 -23.80
N ARG A 261 -6.29 -6.83 -23.58
CA ARG A 261 -7.13 -8.04 -23.67
C ARG A 261 -8.09 -8.22 -22.51
N GLY A 262 -7.90 -7.53 -21.38
CA GLY A 262 -8.71 -7.80 -20.19
C GLY A 262 -8.08 -8.80 -19.23
N CYS A 263 -6.76 -8.80 -19.03
CA CYS A 263 -6.15 -9.74 -18.09
C CYS A 263 -6.23 -9.24 -16.65
N HIS A 264 -6.22 -10.18 -15.69
CA HIS A 264 -6.16 -9.82 -14.28
C HIS A 264 -4.74 -9.41 -13.89
N VAL A 265 -4.63 -8.41 -13.01
CA VAL A 265 -3.33 -7.93 -12.51
C VAL A 265 -2.51 -9.03 -11.84
N ALA A 266 -3.15 -9.92 -11.09
CA ALA A 266 -2.46 -11.03 -10.44
C ALA A 266 -1.75 -11.95 -11.46
N ASP A 267 -2.38 -12.20 -12.62
CA ASP A 267 -1.79 -13.02 -13.68
C ASP A 267 -0.62 -12.27 -14.36
N MET A 268 -0.77 -10.96 -14.57
CA MET A 268 0.30 -10.14 -15.17
C MET A 268 1.55 -10.09 -14.27
N VAL A 269 1.39 -9.94 -12.96
CA VAL A 269 2.51 -9.95 -11.99
C VAL A 269 3.25 -11.28 -12.02
N GLN A 270 2.54 -12.40 -12.20
CA GLN A 270 3.15 -13.73 -12.30
C GLN A 270 3.84 -13.97 -13.65
N ASN A 271 3.22 -13.54 -14.74
CA ASN A 271 3.68 -13.83 -16.10
C ASN A 271 4.72 -12.83 -16.62
N ILE A 272 4.77 -11.63 -16.03
CA ILE A 272 5.69 -10.54 -16.39
C ILE A 272 6.44 -10.10 -15.12
N PRO A 273 7.45 -10.88 -14.67
CA PRO A 273 8.15 -10.65 -13.39
C PRO A 273 8.68 -9.22 -13.19
N ARG A 274 9.10 -8.56 -14.27
CA ARG A 274 9.66 -7.20 -14.25
C ARG A 274 8.60 -6.10 -14.33
N MET A 275 7.31 -6.43 -14.24
CA MET A 275 6.23 -5.43 -14.24
C MET A 275 6.41 -4.39 -13.13
N GLY A 276 6.77 -4.82 -11.92
CA GLY A 276 7.02 -3.90 -10.80
C GLY A 276 8.17 -2.94 -11.04
N GLU A 277 9.24 -3.38 -11.72
CA GLU A 277 10.35 -2.50 -12.11
C GLU A 277 9.87 -1.40 -13.06
N LEU A 278 9.06 -1.77 -14.06
CA LEU A 278 8.45 -0.80 -14.97
C LEU A 278 7.57 0.20 -14.22
N GLN A 279 6.68 -0.28 -13.34
CA GLN A 279 5.79 0.59 -12.55
C GLN A 279 6.56 1.62 -11.72
N LEU A 280 7.63 1.20 -11.05
CA LEU A 280 8.49 2.08 -10.26
C LEU A 280 9.25 3.09 -11.13
N ALA A 281 9.81 2.64 -12.26
CA ALA A 281 10.56 3.49 -13.16
C ALA A 281 9.68 4.61 -13.76
N ILE A 282 8.48 4.28 -14.24
CA ILE A 282 7.55 5.28 -14.77
C ILE A 282 7.02 6.22 -13.67
N ALA A 283 6.75 5.70 -12.46
CA ALA A 283 6.31 6.53 -11.34
C ALA A 283 7.37 7.55 -10.90
N SER A 284 8.66 7.20 -11.04
CA SER A 284 9.77 8.09 -10.69
C SER A 284 10.07 9.16 -11.75
N ALA A 285 9.64 8.95 -12.99
CA ALA A 285 9.96 9.81 -14.12
C ALA A 285 8.82 10.76 -14.52
N SER A 286 7.62 10.53 -14.00
CA SER A 286 6.40 11.32 -14.24
C SER A 286 6.28 12.57 -13.37
#